data_AF-A0AAN8F7P7-F1
#
_entry.id   AF-A0AAN8F7P7-F1
#
_cell.length_a   1.000
_cell.length_b   1.000
_cell.length_c   1.000
_cell.angle_alpha   90.00
_cell.angle_beta   90.00
_cell.angle_gamma   90.00
#
_symmetry.space_group_name_H-M   'P 1'
#
loop_
_entity.id
_entity.type
_entity.pdbx_description
1 polymer ?
#
loop_
_entity_poly.entity_id
_entity_poly.type
_entity_poly.pdbx_seq_one_letter_code
_entity_poly.pdbx_strand_id
1 'polypeptide(L)' 'MVTHIRVMRLRCSLCGAGSFFCTDLRVHLMEGHCEKLHRAPEGVVNPNTIPCMTKEQADSLSELADPVNPGRVMYTSGQ' A
#
# COMPACT_ATOMS: atom_id res chain seq x y z
N MET A 1 6.01 -21.61 -14.68
CA MET A 1 6.64 -21.75 -13.35
C MET A 1 5.99 -20.72 -12.45
N VAL A 2 5.16 -21.12 -11.48
CA VAL A 2 4.52 -20.19 -10.54
C VAL A 2 5.46 -20.11 -9.34
N THR A 3 6.26 -19.05 -9.27
CA THR A 3 7.34 -18.97 -8.27
C THR A 3 6.80 -18.66 -6.88
N HIS A 4 5.79 -17.80 -6.71
CA HIS A 4 5.04 -17.67 -5.44
C HIS A 4 3.62 -17.15 -5.68
N ILE A 5 2.64 -17.68 -4.94
CA ILE A 5 1.29 -17.10 -4.85
C ILE A 5 1.30 -16.09 -3.71
N ARG A 6 0.98 -14.84 -3.98
CA ARG A 6 0.82 -13.81 -2.95
C ARG A 6 -0.66 -13.61 -2.63
N VAL A 7 -0.94 -13.59 -1.34
CA VAL A 7 -2.26 -13.30 -0.77
C VAL A 7 -2.27 -11.82 -0.40
N MET A 8 -3.19 -11.05 -0.98
CA MET A 8 -3.35 -9.63 -0.67
C MET A 8 -4.79 -9.30 -0.33
N ARG A 9 -4.94 -8.33 0.57
CA ARG A 9 -6.23 -7.75 0.97
C ARG A 9 -6.27 -6.24 0.70
N LEU A 10 -5.10 -5.59 0.75
CA LEU A 10 -4.91 -4.17 0.56
C LEU A 10 -3.90 -3.94 -0.58
N ARG A 11 -4.01 -2.79 -1.22
CA ARG A 11 -3.07 -2.31 -2.24
C ARG A 11 -2.76 -0.84 -2.01
N CYS A 12 -1.54 -0.44 -2.33
CA CYS A 12 -1.20 0.98 -2.40
C CYS A 12 -1.89 1.59 -3.62
N SER A 13 -2.66 2.66 -3.43
CA SER A 13 -3.30 3.43 -4.53
C SER A 13 -2.28 4.03 -5.51
N LEU A 14 -1.06 4.32 -5.04
CA LEU A 14 -0.03 4.99 -5.83
C LEU A 14 0.74 4.01 -6.74
N CYS A 15 1.32 2.96 -6.16
CA CYS A 15 2.19 2.01 -6.87
C CYS A 15 1.54 0.66 -7.18
N GLY A 16 0.41 0.33 -6.58
CA GLY A 16 -0.25 -0.97 -6.73
C GLY A 16 0.38 -2.09 -5.89
N ALA A 17 1.37 -1.80 -5.04
CA ALA A 17 1.96 -2.79 -4.14
C ALA A 17 0.88 -3.42 -3.26
N GLY A 18 0.76 -4.74 -3.32
CA GLY A 18 -0.20 -5.51 -2.54
C GLY A 18 0.36 -5.90 -1.18
N SER A 19 -0.46 -5.77 -0.14
CA SER A 19 -0.18 -6.29 1.18
C SER A 19 -1.38 -7.06 1.74
N PHE A 20 -1.11 -8.02 2.62
CA PHE A 20 -2.15 -8.65 3.42
C PHE A 20 -2.49 -7.82 4.67
N PHE A 21 -1.47 -7.31 5.36
CA PHE A 21 -1.63 -6.51 6.58
C PHE A 21 -1.55 -5.02 6.28
N CYS A 22 -2.41 -4.24 6.95
CA CYS A 22 -2.39 -2.77 6.87
C CYS A 22 -1.10 -2.19 7.45
N THR A 23 -0.48 -2.84 8.44
CA THR A 23 0.81 -2.42 9.00
C THR A 23 1.91 -2.36 7.96
N ASP A 24 2.01 -3.37 7.09
CA ASP A 24 3.09 -3.45 6.11
C ASP A 24 2.90 -2.40 5.02
N LEU A 25 1.63 -2.12 4.66
CA LEU A 25 1.30 -1.07 3.70
C LEU A 25 1.55 0.33 4.28
N ARG A 26 1.28 0.52 5.57
CA ARG A 26 1.63 1.76 6.29
C ARG A 26 3.14 1.95 6.34
N VAL A 27 3.92 0.93 6.67
CA VAL A 27 5.40 1.00 6.65
C VAL A 27 5.90 1.37 5.25
N HIS A 28 5.37 0.73 4.21
CA HIS A 28 5.70 1.03 2.81
C HIS A 28 5.51 2.52 2.46
N LEU A 29 4.44 3.14 2.95
CA LEU A 29 4.12 4.54 2.70
C LEU A 29 4.89 5.48 3.64
N MET A 30 4.81 5.24 4.95
CA MET A 30 5.35 6.11 6.00
C MET A 30 6.88 6.17 6.00
N GLU A 31 7.57 5.08 5.65
CA GLU A 31 9.03 5.06 5.53
C GLU A 31 9.53 5.46 4.13
N GLY A 32 8.62 5.76 3.19
CA GLY A 32 8.98 6.26 1.86
C GLY A 32 9.45 5.18 0.88
N HIS A 33 9.14 3.90 1.12
CA HIS A 33 9.48 2.80 0.20
C HIS A 33 8.66 2.80 -1.11
N CYS A 34 7.61 3.63 -1.20
CA CYS A 34 6.82 3.77 -2.41
C CYS A 34 7.50 4.70 -3.43
N GLU A 35 7.92 4.15 -4.57
CA GLU A 35 8.52 4.90 -5.68
C GLU A 35 7.61 6.00 -6.25
N LYS A 36 6.28 5.86 -6.07
CA LYS A 36 5.27 6.80 -6.56
C LYS A 36 4.73 7.73 -5.49
N LEU A 37 5.46 7.93 -4.38
CA LEU A 37 5.10 8.88 -3.32
C LEU A 37 4.88 10.32 -3.84
N HIS A 38 5.59 10.71 -4.90
CA HIS A 38 5.44 12.01 -5.57
C HIS A 38 4.05 12.24 -6.20
N ARG A 39 3.24 11.19 -6.36
CA ARG A 39 1.85 11.29 -6.85
C ARG A 39 0.83 11.48 -5.73
N ALA A 40 1.26 11.41 -4.47
CA ALA A 40 0.38 11.65 -3.34
C ALA A 40 -0.14 13.10 -3.37
N PRO A 41 -1.32 13.37 -2.79
CA PRO A 41 -1.85 14.72 -2.70
C PRO A 41 -0.89 15.67 -1.97
N GLU A 42 -0.87 16.94 -2.37
CA GLU A 42 -0.03 17.95 -1.74
C GLU A 42 -0.33 18.05 -0.23
N GLY A 43 0.73 18.16 0.57
CA GLY A 43 0.62 18.24 2.04
C GLY A 43 0.40 16.90 2.76
N VAL A 44 0.23 15.79 2.03
CA VAL A 44 0.14 14.45 2.63
C VAL A 44 1.52 13.89 2.97
N VAL A 45 2.51 14.17 2.13
CA VAL A 45 3.88 13.67 2.28
C VAL A 45 4.79 14.80 2.75
N ASN A 46 5.47 14.59 3.87
CA ASN A 46 6.59 15.40 4.33
C ASN A 46 7.91 14.64 4.09
N PRO A 47 8.65 14.93 3.00
CA PRO A 47 9.85 14.18 2.63
C PRO A 47 11.04 14.38 3.59
N ASN A 48 10.97 15.38 4.48
CA ASN A 48 12.08 15.71 5.40
C ASN A 48 11.96 15.01 6.76
N THR A 49 10.91 14.22 6.97
CA THR A 49 10.66 13.53 8.25
C THR A 49 10.40 12.05 8.03
N ILE A 50 10.82 11.21 8.98
CA ILE A 50 10.45 9.80 9.04
C ILE A 50 9.74 9.56 10.38
N PRO A 51 8.47 9.11 10.38
CA PRO A 51 7.65 8.81 9.21
C PRO A 51 7.29 10.08 8.40
N CYS A 52 7.19 9.93 7.08
CA CYS A 52 6.90 11.04 6.16
C CYS A 52 5.42 11.44 6.12
N MET A 53 4.54 10.65 6.76
CA MET A 53 3.11 10.92 6.87
C MET A 53 2.54 10.23 8.12
N THR A 54 1.33 10.59 8.53
CA THR A 54 0.63 9.92 9.64
C THR A 54 0.03 8.58 9.22
N LYS A 55 -0.41 7.78 10.19
CA LYS A 55 -1.07 6.49 9.92
C LYS A 55 -2.38 6.69 9.15
N GLU A 56 -3.13 7.74 9.47
CA GLU A 56 -4.41 8.07 8.85
C GLU A 56 -4.20 8.51 7.39
N GLN A 57 -3.12 9.24 7.11
CA GLN A 57 -2.70 9.59 5.75
C GLN A 57 -2.26 8.36 4.94
N ALA A 58 -1.54 7.43 5.57
CA ALA A 58 -1.17 6.18 4.90
C ALA A 58 -2.40 5.28 4.65
N ASP A 59 -3.37 5.26 5.57
CA ASP A 59 -4.62 4.53 5.41
C ASP A 59 -5.49 5.09 4.28
N SER A 60 -5.52 6.42 4.09
CA SER A 60 -6.26 7.03 2.98
C SER A 60 -5.66 6.72 1.61
N LEU A 61 -4.36 6.41 1.56
CA LEU A 61 -3.66 5.95 0.36
C LEU A 61 -3.69 4.43 0.18
N SER A 62 -4.35 3.70 1.09
CA SER A 62 -4.50 2.26 1.05
C SER A 62 -5.89 1.87 0.54
N GLU A 63 -5.94 1.05 -0.50
CA GLU A 63 -7.18 0.58 -1.12
C GLU A 63 -7.41 -0.90 -0.84
N LEU A 64 -8.68 -1.33 -0.80
CA LEU A 64 -9.00 -2.75 -0.77
C LEU A 64 -8.69 -3.40 -2.12
N ALA A 65 -8.05 -4.57 -2.09
CA ALA A 65 -7.72 -5.31 -3.30
C ALA A 65 -8.98 -5.81 -4.05
N ASP A 66 -10.07 -6.06 -3.31
CA ASP A 66 -11.42 -6.32 -3.84
C ASP A 66 -12.41 -5.43 -3.05
N PRO A 67 -12.82 -4.27 -3.60
CA PRO A 67 -13.80 -3.40 -2.95
C PRO A 67 -15.23 -3.96 -3.00
N VAL A 68 -15.51 -4.93 -3.89
CA VAL A 68 -16.85 -5.55 -4.04
C VAL A 68 -17.07 -6.60 -2.96
N ASN A 69 -16.01 -7.31 -2.57
CA ASN A 69 -16.06 -8.31 -1.49
C ASN A 69 -15.01 -8.02 -0.41
N PRO A 70 -15.27 -7.06 0.50
CA PRO A 70 -14.34 -6.72 1.59
C PRO A 70 -14.15 -7.93 2.53
N GLY A 71 -13.06 -8.68 2.32
CA GLY A 71 -12.75 -9.91 3.07
C GLY A 71 -12.30 -11.07 2.18
N ARG A 72 -12.54 -10.99 0.86
CA ARG A 72 -12.03 -11.97 -0.09
C ARG A 72 -10.53 -11.75 -0.32
N VAL A 73 -9.76 -12.82 -0.14
CA VAL A 73 -8.34 -12.83 -0.47
C VAL A 73 -8.17 -12.85 -1.98
N MET A 74 -7.34 -11.94 -2.50
CA MET A 74 -6.94 -11.94 -3.90
C MET A 74 -5.56 -12.58 -4.03
N TYR A 75 -5.41 -13.44 -5.05
CA TYR A 75 -4.16 -14.13 -5.35
C TYR A 75 -3.48 -13.45 -6.54
N THR A 76 -2.18 -13.14 -6.41
CA THR A 76 -1.35 -12.74 -7.56
C THR A 76 -0.21 -13.72 -7.74
N SER A 77 0.19 -13.91 -9.00
CA SER A 77 1.51 -14.47 -9.30
C SER A 77 2.55 -13.41 -8.94
N GLY A 78 3.37 -13.67 -7.93
CA GLY A 78 4.54 -12.85 -7.65
C GLY A 78 5.59 -13.08 -8.75
N GLN A 79 5.56 -12.26 -9.80
CA GLN A 79 6.69 -12.03 -10.68
C GLN A 79 7.46 -10.81 -10.18
#